data_AF-A0A3C1TJL1-F1
#
_entry.id   AF-A0A3C1TJL1-F1
#
_cell.length_a   1.000
_cell.length_b   1.000
_cell.length_c   1.000
_cell.angle_alpha   90.00
_cell.angle_beta   90.00
_cell.angle_gamma   90.00
#
_symmetry.space_group_name_H-M   'P 1'
#
loop_
_entity.id
_entity.type
_entity.pdbx_description
1 polymer ?
#
loop_
_entity_poly.entity_id
_entity_poly.type
_entity_poly.pdbx_seq_one_letter_code
_entity_poly.pdbx_strand_id
1 'polypeptide(L)'
;MPRIDSLQMATVAVFEYMIGNTDWSVPYLHNIKLLAPKGGKYPIPVPYDFDHSGIVEAKYAQPAEQLELASVRERLYRGLTYPPALLQQVFARFKAAKPEIYALYQNNPHLKPGYVKRTLRYLDDFYSIIDNPKDVKRLLIYGGGKPQAAGVVIKGLN
;
A
#
# COMPACT_ATOMS: atom_id res chain seq x y z
N MET A 1 -9.05 -6.32 19.30
CA MET A 1 -7.66 -6.20 18.82
C MET A 1 -6.89 -5.23 19.69
N PRO A 2 -5.61 -5.51 20.03
CA PRO A 2 -4.76 -4.52 20.68
C PRO A 2 -4.70 -3.26 19.82
N ARG A 3 -4.64 -2.08 20.47
CA ARG A 3 -4.44 -0.82 19.74
C ARG A 3 -3.07 -0.90 19.06
N ILE A 4 -3.06 -0.74 17.74
CA ILE A 4 -1.86 -0.71 16.91
C ILE A 4 -1.41 0.74 16.75
N ASP A 5 -0.11 0.98 16.61
CA ASP A 5 0.41 2.31 16.35
C ASP A 5 -0.22 2.90 15.07
N SER A 6 -0.92 4.03 15.21
CA SER A 6 -1.72 4.60 14.13
C SER A 6 -0.88 5.19 12.99
N LEU A 7 0.28 5.77 13.32
CA LEU A 7 1.17 6.34 12.31
C LEU A 7 1.79 5.21 11.46
N GLN A 8 2.20 4.12 12.11
CA GLN A 8 2.75 2.95 11.44
C GLN A 8 1.68 2.21 10.64
N MET A 9 0.46 2.08 11.15
CA MET A 9 -0.65 1.50 10.41
C MET A 9 -0.97 2.30 9.14
N ALA A 10 -1.01 3.64 9.23
CA ALA A 10 -1.20 4.49 8.05
C ALA A 10 -0.03 4.39 7.08
N THR A 11 1.20 4.29 7.59
CA THR A 11 2.39 4.09 6.77
C THR A 11 2.31 2.79 5.96
N VAL A 12 1.93 1.67 6.60
CA VAL A 12 1.70 0.40 5.91
C VAL A 12 0.61 0.55 4.87
N ALA A 13 -0.55 1.11 5.21
CA ALA A 13 -1.64 1.26 4.25
C ALA A 13 -1.27 2.09 3.01
N VAL A 14 -0.50 3.17 3.19
CA VAL A 14 -0.01 4.00 2.08
C VAL A 14 1.10 3.28 1.29
N PHE A 15 1.95 2.50 1.95
CA PHE A 15 2.95 1.66 1.29
C PHE A 15 2.29 0.61 0.40
N GLU A 16 1.33 -0.15 0.92
CA GLU A 16 0.58 -1.15 0.15
C GLU A 16 -0.14 -0.52 -1.03
N TYR A 17 -0.72 0.67 -0.83
CA TYR A 17 -1.32 1.45 -1.93
C TYR A 17 -0.28 1.88 -2.98
N MET A 18 0.90 2.35 -2.57
CA MET A 18 1.98 2.74 -3.48
C MET A 18 2.34 1.59 -4.42
N ILE A 19 2.52 0.39 -3.87
CA ILE A 19 2.91 -0.79 -4.63
C ILE A 19 1.74 -1.49 -5.32
N GLY A 20 0.50 -1.04 -5.10
CA GLY A 20 -0.70 -1.64 -5.67
C GLY A 20 -0.99 -3.03 -5.11
N ASN A 21 -0.71 -3.25 -3.82
CA ASN A 21 -1.00 -4.50 -3.16
C ASN A 21 -2.34 -4.44 -2.42
N THR A 22 -3.22 -5.37 -2.77
CA THR A 22 -4.52 -5.55 -2.10
C THR A 22 -4.57 -6.82 -1.26
N ASP A 23 -3.54 -7.65 -1.28
CA ASP A 23 -3.50 -8.94 -0.60
C ASP A 23 -2.86 -8.84 0.79
N TRP A 24 -3.48 -8.06 1.68
CA TRP A 24 -3.02 -7.88 3.06
C TRP A 24 -4.17 -7.53 3.98
N SER A 25 -4.01 -7.81 5.28
CA SER A 25 -4.95 -7.38 6.31
C SER A 25 -4.31 -7.36 7.69
N VAL A 26 -4.28 -6.21 8.35
CA VAL A 26 -3.84 -6.14 9.75
C VAL A 26 -4.83 -6.81 10.71
N PRO A 27 -6.16 -6.61 10.59
CA PRO A 27 -7.11 -7.33 11.44
C PRO A 27 -6.99 -8.86 11.33
N TYR A 28 -6.79 -9.40 10.13
CA TYR A 28 -6.72 -10.85 9.92
C TYR A 28 -5.29 -11.40 9.95
N LEU A 29 -4.28 -10.56 10.21
CA LEU A 29 -2.85 -10.92 10.13
C LEU A 29 -2.45 -11.59 8.80
N HIS A 30 -3.18 -11.24 7.73
CA HIS A 30 -2.89 -11.71 6.38
C HIS A 30 -1.74 -10.88 5.82
N ASN A 31 -0.62 -11.52 5.50
CA ASN A 31 0.59 -10.85 5.02
C ASN A 31 1.10 -9.73 5.95
N ILE A 32 0.82 -9.86 7.26
CA ILE A 32 1.20 -8.90 8.31
C ILE A 32 1.74 -9.64 9.54
N LYS A 33 2.90 -9.21 10.04
CA LYS A 33 3.41 -9.55 11.38
C LYS A 33 3.27 -8.35 12.30
N LEU A 34 2.97 -8.58 13.58
CA LEU A 34 2.98 -7.53 14.59
C LEU A 34 4.26 -7.63 15.41
N LEU A 35 5.03 -6.54 15.45
CA LEU A 35 6.21 -6.42 16.31
C LEU A 35 5.88 -5.54 17.52
N ALA A 36 6.17 -6.03 18.72
CA ALA A 36 6.04 -5.26 19.95
C ALA A 36 7.45 -4.85 20.43
N PRO A 37 7.96 -3.66 20.02
CA PRO A 37 9.28 -3.23 20.45
C PRO A 37 9.31 -3.05 21.97
N LYS A 38 10.45 -3.41 22.59
CA LYS A 38 10.63 -3.24 24.04
C LYS A 38 10.47 -1.77 24.42
N GLY A 39 9.57 -1.48 25.35
CA GLY A 39 9.24 -0.10 25.75
C GLY A 39 8.27 0.64 24.81
N GLY A 40 7.83 0.01 23.71
CA GLY A 40 6.82 0.55 22.83
C GLY A 40 5.42 0.48 23.45
N LYS A 41 4.63 1.55 23.28
CA LYS A 41 3.26 1.63 23.79
C LYS A 41 2.28 0.72 23.02
N TYR A 42 2.50 0.55 21.72
CA TYR A 42 1.62 -0.19 20.82
C TYR A 42 2.45 -1.07 19.87
N PRO A 43 1.93 -2.24 19.44
CA PRO A 43 2.55 -3.03 18.39
C PRO A 43 2.60 -2.27 17.06
N ILE A 44 3.60 -2.60 16.24
CA ILE A 44 3.84 -2.06 14.91
C ILE A 44 3.53 -3.15 13.87
N PRO A 45 2.69 -2.86 12.85
CA PRO A 45 2.46 -3.79 11.76
C PRO A 45 3.64 -3.77 10.79
N VAL A 46 4.08 -4.95 10.37
CA VAL A 46 5.14 -5.15 9.37
C VAL A 46 4.57 -6.04 8.27
N PRO A 47 4.40 -5.49 7.05
CA PRO A 47 3.93 -6.29 5.94
C PRO A 47 5.03 -7.16 5.35
N TYR A 48 4.64 -8.29 4.77
CA TYR A 48 5.49 -9.22 4.05
C TYR A 48 4.72 -9.83 2.88
N ASP A 49 5.41 -10.56 2.00
CA ASP A 49 4.81 -11.21 0.82
C ASP A 49 4.17 -10.23 -0.19
N PHE A 50 5.01 -9.64 -1.05
CA PHE A 50 4.62 -8.57 -1.99
C PHE A 50 4.46 -9.06 -3.43
N ASP A 51 4.52 -10.36 -3.66
CA ASP A 51 4.54 -10.94 -5.01
C ASP A 51 3.24 -10.67 -5.79
N HIS A 52 2.11 -10.56 -5.08
CA HIS A 52 0.78 -10.19 -5.59
C HIS A 52 0.59 -8.69 -5.86
N SER A 53 1.60 -7.86 -5.64
CA SER A 53 1.50 -6.41 -5.83
C SER A 53 1.56 -5.97 -7.29
N GLY A 54 0.82 -4.91 -7.63
CA GLY A 54 0.82 -4.31 -8.97
C GLY A 54 2.19 -3.83 -9.46
N ILE A 55 3.09 -3.45 -8.55
CA ILE A 55 4.45 -3.03 -8.89
C ILE A 55 5.34 -4.21 -9.32
N VAL A 56 5.10 -5.41 -8.81
CA VAL A 56 5.85 -6.63 -9.19
C VAL A 56 5.39 -7.12 -10.58
N GLU A 57 4.11 -6.99 -10.91
CA GLU A 57 3.55 -7.42 -12.20
C GLU A 57 3.81 -8.92 -12.48
N ALA A 58 3.69 -9.75 -11.43
CA ALA A 58 3.84 -11.20 -11.57
C ALA A 58 2.75 -11.76 -12.50
N LYS A 59 3.13 -12.63 -13.45
CA LYS A 59 2.21 -13.16 -14.48
C LYS A 59 1.02 -13.92 -13.90
N TYR A 60 1.20 -14.54 -12.73
CA TYR A 60 0.17 -15.31 -12.04
C TYR A 60 -0.72 -14.46 -11.14
N ALA A 61 -0.29 -13.24 -10.80
CA ALA A 61 -1.03 -12.40 -9.87
C ALA A 61 -2.33 -11.92 -10.52
N GLN A 62 -3.45 -12.26 -9.88
CA GLN A 62 -4.78 -11.80 -10.24
C GLN A 62 -5.40 -11.11 -9.02
N PRO A 63 -6.17 -10.02 -9.22
CA PRO A 63 -6.86 -9.40 -8.11
C PRO A 63 -7.89 -10.37 -7.54
N ALA A 64 -8.17 -10.25 -6.24
CA ALA A 64 -9.27 -10.97 -5.63
C ALA A 64 -10.59 -10.54 -6.31
N GLU A 65 -11.39 -11.52 -6.74
CA GLU A 65 -12.65 -11.29 -7.48
C GLU A 65 -13.59 -10.31 -6.75
N GLN A 66 -13.62 -10.39 -5.42
CA GLN A 66 -14.46 -9.54 -4.56
C GLN A 66 -14.08 -8.06 -4.58
N LEU A 67 -12.91 -7.71 -5.15
CA LEU A 67 -12.47 -6.33 -5.30
C LEU A 67 -12.88 -5.72 -6.64
N GLU A 68 -13.37 -6.55 -7.58
CA GLU A 68 -13.83 -6.12 -8.91
C GLU A 68 -12.79 -5.29 -9.68
N LEU A 69 -11.50 -5.56 -9.44
CA LEU A 69 -10.40 -4.91 -10.16
C LEU A 69 -10.14 -5.66 -11.46
N ALA A 70 -9.88 -4.94 -12.54
CA ALA A 70 -9.53 -5.56 -13.82
C ALA A 70 -8.09 -6.08 -13.84
N SER A 71 -7.23 -5.59 -12.94
CA SER A 71 -5.83 -5.97 -12.85
C SER A 71 -5.26 -5.66 -11.47
N VAL A 72 -4.27 -6.43 -11.01
CA VAL A 72 -3.45 -6.09 -9.83
C VAL A 72 -2.72 -4.74 -9.97
N ARG A 73 -2.61 -4.20 -11.19
CA ARG A 73 -2.06 -2.85 -11.42
C ARG A 73 -3.02 -1.74 -10.98
N GLU A 74 -4.31 -2.01 -10.83
CA GLU A 74 -5.26 -1.04 -10.33
C GLU A 74 -5.11 -0.87 -8.81
N ARG A 75 -4.86 0.37 -8.37
CA ARG A 75 -4.67 0.65 -6.96
C ARG A 75 -6.01 0.76 -6.25
N LEU A 76 -6.17 0.00 -5.17
CA LEU A 76 -7.28 0.14 -4.22
C LEU A 76 -6.72 0.40 -2.83
N TYR A 77 -7.14 1.51 -2.21
CA TYR A 77 -6.75 1.81 -0.83
C TYR A 77 -7.59 0.98 0.13
N ARG A 78 -6.93 0.06 0.86
CA ARG A 78 -7.56 -0.84 1.85
C ARG A 78 -7.33 -0.42 3.29
N GLY A 79 -6.68 0.72 3.52
CA GLY A 79 -6.43 1.25 4.86
C GLY A 79 -7.66 1.89 5.48
N LEU A 80 -7.58 2.14 6.79
CA LEU A 80 -8.55 2.98 7.49
C LEU A 80 -8.47 4.44 7.02
N THR A 81 -9.52 5.21 7.27
CA THR A 81 -9.49 6.66 7.13
C THR A 81 -8.70 7.27 8.29
N TYR A 82 -7.77 8.17 7.97
CA TYR A 82 -6.95 8.88 8.95
C TYR A 82 -7.15 10.39 8.89
N PRO A 83 -6.85 11.12 9.98
CA PRO A 83 -6.81 12.58 9.96
C PRO A 83 -5.81 13.09 8.90
N PRO A 84 -6.12 14.19 8.17
CA PRO A 84 -5.22 14.74 7.16
C PRO A 84 -3.80 15.04 7.67
N ALA A 85 -3.66 15.51 8.91
CA ALA A 85 -2.36 15.81 9.51
C ALA A 85 -1.50 14.55 9.71
N LEU A 86 -2.10 13.39 9.97
CA LEU A 86 -1.38 12.13 10.09
C LEU A 86 -0.95 11.64 8.71
N LEU A 87 -1.84 11.70 7.71
CA LEU A 87 -1.49 11.36 6.32
C LEU A 87 -0.36 12.25 5.77
N GLN A 88 -0.35 13.55 6.09
CA GLN A 88 0.74 14.45 5.71
C GLN A 88 2.10 14.00 6.25
N GLN A 89 2.17 13.51 7.51
CA GLN A 89 3.40 12.94 8.07
C GLN A 89 3.85 11.70 7.30
N VAL A 90 2.90 10.84 6.93
CA VAL A 90 3.19 9.65 6.12
C VAL A 90 3.70 10.06 4.74
N PHE A 91 3.01 10.96 4.04
CA PHE A 91 3.41 11.42 2.70
C PHE A 91 4.78 12.09 2.71
N ALA A 92 5.11 12.88 3.74
CA ALA A 92 6.43 13.48 3.89
C ALA A 92 7.54 12.41 3.91
N ARG A 93 7.30 11.28 4.60
CA ARG A 93 8.24 10.15 4.63
C ARG A 93 8.44 9.54 3.24
N PHE A 94 7.36 9.31 2.47
CA PHE A 94 7.47 8.78 1.11
C PHE A 94 8.18 9.76 0.17
N LYS A 95 7.87 11.06 0.26
CA LYS A 95 8.53 12.10 -0.54
C LYS A 95 10.03 12.18 -0.25
N ALA A 96 10.42 12.08 1.02
CA ALA A 96 11.83 12.03 1.41
C ALA A 96 12.54 10.79 0.85
N ALA A 97 11.89 9.62 0.85
CA ALA A 97 12.44 8.38 0.31
C ALA A 97 12.39 8.26 -1.22
N LYS A 98 11.70 9.18 -1.91
CA LYS A 98 11.46 9.11 -3.36
C LYS A 98 12.74 8.89 -4.18
N PRO A 99 13.85 9.63 -3.98
CA PRO A 99 15.06 9.42 -4.77
C PRO A 99 15.64 8.00 -4.61
N GLU A 100 15.64 7.48 -3.39
CA GLU A 100 16.16 6.14 -3.07
C GLU A 100 15.27 5.05 -3.69
N ILE A 101 13.95 5.21 -3.63
CA ILE A 101 12.99 4.28 -4.25
C ILE A 101 13.20 4.21 -5.76
N TYR A 102 13.41 5.36 -6.43
CA TYR A 102 13.64 5.38 -7.87
C TYR A 102 15.00 4.77 -8.23
N ALA A 103 16.02 5.03 -7.42
CA ALA A 103 17.36 4.47 -7.59
C ALA A 103 17.37 2.94 -7.55
N LEU A 104 16.52 2.30 -6.74
CA LEU A 104 16.38 0.83 -6.71
C LEU A 104 16.07 0.22 -8.09
N TYR A 105 15.31 0.94 -8.93
CA TYR A 105 14.94 0.47 -10.26
C TYR A 105 15.90 0.98 -11.33
N GLN A 106 16.31 2.24 -11.26
CA GLN A 106 17.18 2.87 -12.26
C GLN A 106 18.59 2.26 -12.26
N ASN A 107 19.11 1.91 -11.07
CA ASN A 107 20.48 1.45 -10.91
C ASN A 107 20.60 -0.08 -10.86
N ASN A 108 19.51 -0.82 -11.12
CA ASN A 108 19.53 -2.27 -11.08
C ASN A 108 19.78 -2.86 -12.48
N PRO A 109 20.99 -3.40 -12.75
CA PRO A 109 21.35 -3.93 -14.08
C PRO A 109 20.61 -5.21 -14.43
N HIS A 110 19.96 -5.88 -13.47
CA HIS A 110 19.21 -7.11 -13.70
C HIS A 110 17.77 -6.86 -14.18
N LEU A 111 17.29 -5.62 -14.13
CA LEU A 111 15.95 -5.27 -14.57
C LEU A 111 15.91 -4.92 -16.05
N LYS A 112 14.89 -5.42 -16.75
CA LYS A 112 14.68 -5.08 -18.15
C LYS A 112 14.31 -3.59 -18.28
N PRO A 113 14.85 -2.85 -19.27
CA PRO A 113 14.55 -1.43 -19.44
C PRO A 113 13.05 -1.12 -19.54
N GLY A 114 12.29 -2.00 -20.23
CA GLY A 114 10.84 -1.88 -20.33
C GLY A 114 10.11 -2.03 -19.00
N TYR A 115 10.58 -2.91 -18.11
CA TYR A 115 10.04 -3.06 -16.76
C TYR A 115 10.33 -1.81 -15.93
N VAL A 116 11.59 -1.36 -15.90
CA VAL A 116 12.00 -0.11 -15.22
C VAL A 116 11.12 1.06 -15.66
N LYS A 117 10.96 1.29 -16.96
CA LYS A 117 10.13 2.38 -17.49
C LYS A 117 8.67 2.30 -17.02
N ARG A 118 8.07 1.10 -17.00
CA ARG A 118 6.68 0.93 -16.54
C ARG A 118 6.54 1.13 -15.04
N THR A 119 7.51 0.65 -14.26
CA THR A 119 7.53 0.81 -12.80
C THR A 119 7.70 2.26 -12.39
N LEU A 120 8.63 2.99 -13.01
CA LEU A 120 8.84 4.41 -12.71
C LEU A 120 7.57 5.22 -13.02
N ARG A 121 6.90 4.98 -14.15
CA ARG A 121 5.59 5.60 -14.43
C ARG A 121 4.54 5.24 -13.38
N TYR A 122 4.51 3.97 -12.96
CA TYR A 122 3.59 3.53 -11.91
C TYR A 122 3.83 4.29 -10.60
N LEU A 123 5.09 4.51 -10.22
CA LEU A 123 5.48 5.32 -9.07
C LEU A 123 5.12 6.81 -9.28
N ASP A 124 5.36 7.37 -10.47
CA ASP A 124 4.99 8.75 -10.80
C ASP A 124 3.50 9.01 -10.58
N ASP A 125 2.64 8.06 -10.97
CA ASP A 125 1.19 8.12 -10.73
C ASP A 125 0.88 8.17 -9.23
N PHE A 126 1.56 7.36 -8.40
CA PHE A 126 1.39 7.40 -6.95
C PHE A 126 1.82 8.74 -6.35
N TYR A 127 2.99 9.26 -6.74
CA TYR A 127 3.47 10.53 -6.23
C TYR A 127 2.55 11.69 -6.63
N SER A 128 2.04 11.67 -7.86
CA SER A 128 1.05 12.64 -8.34
C SER A 128 -0.24 12.63 -7.50
N ILE A 129 -0.70 11.43 -7.09
CA ILE A 129 -1.87 11.28 -6.22
C ILE A 129 -1.62 11.90 -4.84
N ILE A 130 -0.49 11.59 -4.19
CA ILE A 130 -0.22 12.10 -2.83
C ILE A 130 0.21 13.57 -2.80
N ASP A 131 0.51 14.17 -3.95
CA ASP A 131 0.74 15.61 -4.13
C ASP A 131 -0.54 16.39 -4.45
N ASN A 132 -1.63 15.72 -4.83
CA ASN A 132 -2.90 16.37 -5.17
C ASN A 132 -3.96 16.20 -4.06
N PRO A 133 -4.33 17.27 -3.33
CA PRO A 133 -5.33 17.20 -2.26
C PRO A 133 -6.69 16.64 -2.70
N LYS A 134 -7.10 16.86 -3.95
CA LYS A 134 -8.37 16.32 -4.48
C LYS A 134 -8.28 14.81 -4.65
N ASP A 135 -7.16 14.29 -5.14
CA ASP A 135 -6.95 12.86 -5.33
C ASP A 135 -6.77 12.15 -3.99
N VAL A 136 -6.01 12.72 -3.04
CA VAL A 136 -5.92 12.22 -1.66
C VAL A 136 -7.30 12.09 -1.04
N LYS A 137 -8.10 13.16 -1.12
CA LYS A 137 -9.47 13.17 -0.58
C LYS A 137 -10.34 12.11 -1.24
N ARG A 138 -10.28 12.00 -2.57
CA ARG A 138 -11.07 11.02 -3.33
C ARG A 138 -10.64 9.58 -3.09
N LEU A 139 -9.34 9.29 -3.05
CA LEU A 139 -8.81 7.92 -3.13
C LEU A 139 -8.44 7.35 -1.75
N LEU A 140 -7.89 8.16 -0.85
CA LEU A 140 -7.34 7.71 0.43
C LEU A 140 -8.25 8.04 1.62
N ILE A 141 -9.10 9.05 1.51
CA ILE A 141 -10.01 9.46 2.58
C ILE A 141 -11.43 8.92 2.32
N TYR A 142 -11.99 9.21 1.14
CA TYR A 142 -13.34 8.75 0.76
C TYR A 142 -13.34 7.45 -0.04
N GLY A 143 -12.29 7.20 -0.83
CA GLY A 143 -12.11 5.96 -1.59
C GLY A 143 -11.82 4.76 -0.71
N GLY A 144 -11.19 4.99 0.46
CA GLY A 144 -11.13 4.02 1.56
C GLY A 144 -12.46 3.81 2.30
N GLY A 145 -13.53 4.49 1.86
CA GLY A 145 -14.83 4.55 2.51
C GLY A 145 -16.02 4.34 1.58
N LYS A 146 -15.86 3.75 0.38
CA LYS A 146 -17.03 3.13 -0.25
C LYS A 146 -17.62 2.14 0.75
N PRO A 147 -18.93 2.18 1.07
CA PRO A 147 -19.55 1.21 1.95
C PRO A 147 -19.69 -0.12 1.19
N GLN A 148 -18.57 -0.84 1.08
CA GLN A 148 -18.45 -2.26 0.73
C GLN A 148 -16.96 -2.60 0.89
N ALA A 149 -16.60 -3.12 2.08
CA ALA A 149 -15.34 -3.80 2.45
C ALA A 149 -14.81 -3.50 3.86
N ALA A 150 -15.62 -2.93 4.77
CA ALA A 150 -15.47 -3.27 6.18
C ALA A 150 -15.82 -4.76 6.34
N GLY A 151 -14.87 -5.64 5.99
CA GLY A 151 -15.05 -7.10 6.04
C GLY A 151 -15.14 -7.85 4.72
N VAL A 152 -14.62 -7.33 3.59
CA VAL A 152 -14.33 -8.22 2.44
C VAL A 152 -13.10 -9.06 2.80
N VAL A 153 -13.41 -10.15 3.47
CA VAL A 153 -12.60 -11.33 3.67
C VAL A 153 -12.43 -11.94 2.27
N ILE A 154 -11.24 -11.85 1.69
CA ILE A 154 -10.96 -12.51 0.41
C ILE A 154 -11.15 -14.01 0.65
N LYS A 155 -12.15 -14.62 -0.01
CA LYS A 155 -12.41 -16.06 0.14
C LYS A 155 -11.29 -16.83 -0.58
N GLY A 156 -10.36 -17.29 0.24
CA GLY A 156 -9.23 -18.17 -0.07
C GLY A 156 -8.37 -18.43 1.17
N LEU A 157 -8.90 -18.09 2.35
CA LEU A 157 -8.24 -18.10 3.65
C LEU A 157 -8.32 -19.50 4.29
N ASN A 158 -7.65 -20.47 3.67
CA ASN A 158 -7.33 -21.74 4.33
C ASN A 158 -5.83 -21.80 4.60
#